data_AF-A0A7X0FQQ3-F1
#
_entry.id   AF-A0A7X0FQQ3-F1
#
_cell.length_a   1.000
_cell.length_b   1.000
_cell.length_c   1.000
_cell.angle_alpha   90.00
_cell.angle_beta   90.00
_cell.angle_gamma   90.00
#
_symmetry.space_group_name_H-M   'P 1'
#
loop_
_entity.id
_entity.type
_entity.pdbx_description
1 polymer ?
#
loop_
_entity_poly.entity_id
_entity_poly.type
_entity_poly.pdbx_seq_one_letter_code
_entity_poly.pdbx_strand_id
1 'polypeptide(L)'
;MPTLGLAPRLRYLAARARRIDVGSVWERAKETSEQHGKWMAAVLVDMLWSAGFRQVGFQDYVDYDFAILSAAERATYMTHPVSNELSQRFDDPAYRHIFHDKLAFDREFSEFLRRDWMVVEEGNADAVRAFVERLGTVVTKEPIGQAGTGVHRYHAAEIDDWDAFHRGLLERGELLIEEVIRQHADLAAVCPGTVNTTRVTAFFDGEKTHILAMAQKFGRGEVSDQMTFGGFYTMLDENGHAVGPGYDSHAHVHEVHPDSGLRIADFQLPMVDEVTAFVDEVARVVPQVQYVGWDIVVTPDGPVLVEGNWGAGVYENKPSVTGIRTGHKQRYRDAIGF
;
A
#
# COMPACT_ATOMS: atom_id res chain seq x y z
N MET A 1 -12.44 -15.20 26.75
CA MET A 1 -12.38 -15.91 25.44
C MET A 1 -12.39 -17.41 25.70
N PRO A 2 -13.31 -18.20 25.12
CA PRO A 2 -13.17 -19.65 25.15
C PRO A 2 -12.01 -20.01 24.22
N THR A 3 -10.97 -20.61 24.78
CA THR A 3 -9.82 -21.14 24.03
C THR A 3 -10.32 -22.13 22.98
N LEU A 4 -10.17 -21.80 21.70
CA LEU A 4 -10.36 -22.74 20.60
C LEU A 4 -9.54 -24.01 20.88
N GLY A 5 -10.21 -25.17 20.93
CA GLY A 5 -9.56 -26.46 21.20
C GLY A 5 -8.44 -26.78 20.20
N LEU A 6 -7.53 -27.67 20.61
CA LEU A 6 -6.36 -28.08 19.80
C LEU A 6 -6.73 -28.60 18.40
N ALA A 7 -7.87 -29.28 18.24
CA ALA A 7 -8.24 -29.96 16.99
C ALA A 7 -8.60 -29.00 15.82
N PRO A 8 -9.41 -27.94 16.00
CA PRO A 8 -9.59 -26.89 15.00
C PRO A 8 -8.29 -26.21 14.57
N ARG A 9 -7.39 -25.90 15.52
CA ARG A 9 -6.06 -25.32 15.23
C ARG A 9 -5.20 -26.26 14.38
N LEU A 10 -5.17 -27.56 14.71
CA LEU A 10 -4.44 -28.56 13.94
C LEU A 10 -5.03 -28.77 12.54
N ARG A 11 -6.36 -28.75 12.37
CA ARG A 11 -7.01 -28.82 11.05
C ARG A 11 -6.73 -27.59 10.19
N TYR A 12 -6.74 -26.40 10.79
CA TYR A 12 -6.37 -25.16 10.13
C TYR A 12 -4.89 -25.17 9.69
N LEU A 13 -3.97 -25.59 10.56
CA LEU A 13 -2.55 -25.76 10.22
C LEU A 13 -2.31 -26.81 9.13
N ALA A 14 -3.04 -27.93 9.15
CA ALA A 14 -2.94 -28.97 8.13
C ALA A 14 -3.50 -28.51 6.76
N ALA A 15 -4.60 -27.75 6.75
CA ALA A 15 -5.14 -27.16 5.52
C ALA A 15 -4.19 -26.10 4.94
N ARG A 16 -3.53 -25.32 5.80
CA ARG A 16 -2.51 -24.34 5.41
C ARG A 16 -1.26 -25.04 4.86
N ALA A 17 -0.79 -26.11 5.52
CA ALA A 17 0.36 -26.90 5.08
C ALA A 17 0.20 -27.48 3.67
N ARG A 18 -1.02 -27.87 3.28
CA ARG A 18 -1.33 -28.37 1.92
C ARG A 18 -1.29 -27.29 0.83
N ARG A 19 -1.29 -26.01 1.21
CA ARG A 19 -1.20 -24.86 0.30
C ARG A 19 0.18 -24.18 0.34
N ILE A 20 1.12 -24.72 1.12
CA ILE A 20 2.48 -24.19 1.15
C ILE A 20 3.19 -24.63 -0.12
N ASP A 21 3.58 -23.66 -0.94
CA ASP A 21 4.56 -23.88 -1.99
C ASP A 21 5.93 -24.11 -1.34
N VAL A 22 6.29 -25.38 -1.19
CA VAL A 22 7.53 -25.80 -0.53
C VAL A 22 8.76 -25.29 -1.29
N GLY A 23 8.69 -25.15 -2.62
CA GLY A 23 9.77 -24.60 -3.44
C GLY A 23 10.01 -23.14 -3.10
N SER A 24 8.94 -22.34 -3.08
CA SER A 24 9.00 -20.93 -2.74
C SER A 24 9.46 -20.66 -1.29
N VAL A 25 9.11 -21.51 -0.33
CA VAL A 25 9.61 -21.38 1.06
C VAL A 25 11.10 -21.72 1.17
N TRP A 26 11.56 -22.74 0.44
CA TRP A 26 12.97 -23.10 0.39
C TRP A 26 13.83 -21.97 -0.17
N GLU A 27 13.38 -21.36 -1.27
CA GLU A 27 14.04 -20.23 -1.93
C GLU A 27 14.16 -19.03 -0.99
N ARG A 28 13.05 -18.60 -0.37
CA ARG A 28 13.07 -17.52 0.65
C ARG A 28 14.03 -17.81 1.79
N ALA A 29 14.04 -19.04 2.30
CA ALA A 29 14.94 -19.43 3.40
C ALA A 29 16.41 -19.41 2.98
N LYS A 30 16.72 -19.81 1.73
CA LYS A 30 18.06 -19.73 1.15
C LYS A 30 18.50 -18.26 1.00
N GLU A 31 17.68 -17.41 0.40
CA GLU A 31 17.98 -15.97 0.24
C GLU A 31 18.23 -15.30 1.59
N THR A 32 17.35 -15.54 2.57
CA THR A 32 17.49 -15.00 3.93
C THR A 32 18.77 -15.51 4.61
N SER A 33 19.13 -16.77 4.38
CA SER A 33 20.36 -17.38 4.90
C SER A 33 21.59 -16.70 4.34
N GLU A 34 21.62 -16.46 3.03
CA GLU A 34 22.72 -15.78 2.32
C GLU A 34 22.81 -14.31 2.74
N GLN A 35 21.69 -13.60 2.78
CA GLN A 35 21.60 -12.17 3.15
C GLN A 35 22.13 -11.90 4.57
N HIS A 36 21.86 -12.80 5.53
CA HIS A 36 22.20 -12.57 6.94
C HIS A 36 23.32 -13.46 7.49
N GLY A 37 23.96 -14.26 6.63
CA GLY A 37 25.00 -15.20 7.05
C GLY A 37 24.53 -16.21 8.11
N LYS A 38 23.26 -16.62 8.04
CA LYS A 38 22.66 -17.60 8.97
C LYS A 38 22.75 -19.01 8.40
N TRP A 39 22.55 -20.02 9.23
CA TRP A 39 22.46 -21.40 8.76
C TRP A 39 21.09 -21.66 8.13
N MET A 40 21.06 -22.05 6.85
CA MET A 40 19.84 -22.21 6.06
C MET A 40 18.78 -23.10 6.73
N ALA A 41 19.18 -24.24 7.30
CA ALA A 41 18.21 -25.13 7.94
C ALA A 41 17.62 -24.52 9.22
N ALA A 42 18.38 -23.73 9.99
CA ALA A 42 17.82 -23.00 11.13
C ALA A 42 16.84 -21.91 10.69
N VAL A 43 17.15 -21.18 9.62
CA VAL A 43 16.23 -20.20 9.03
C VAL A 43 14.95 -20.87 8.57
N LEU A 44 15.04 -21.99 7.84
CA LEU A 44 13.86 -22.73 7.36
C LEU A 44 12.98 -23.21 8.52
N VAL A 45 13.57 -23.79 9.57
CA VAL A 45 12.84 -24.25 10.76
C VAL A 45 12.18 -23.08 11.49
N ASP A 46 12.90 -21.98 11.70
CA ASP A 46 12.38 -20.79 12.38
C ASP A 46 11.28 -20.09 11.58
N MET A 47 11.41 -20.05 10.25
CA MET A 47 10.40 -19.52 9.33
C MET A 47 9.11 -20.35 9.40
N LEU A 48 9.20 -21.68 9.34
CA LEU A 48 8.04 -22.58 9.47
C LEU A 48 7.40 -22.47 10.87
N TRP A 49 8.22 -22.41 11.92
CA TRP A 49 7.75 -22.22 13.29
C TRP A 49 7.02 -20.88 13.47
N SER A 50 7.58 -19.80 12.94
CA SER A 50 6.99 -18.45 13.01
C SER A 50 5.66 -18.39 12.27
N ALA A 51 5.56 -19.03 11.10
CA ALA A 51 4.30 -19.14 10.35
C ALA A 51 3.24 -19.99 11.05
N GLY A 52 3.65 -21.10 11.67
CA GLY A 52 2.73 -22.01 12.35
C GLY A 52 2.22 -21.49 13.70
N PHE A 53 3.05 -20.77 14.45
CA PHE A 53 2.79 -20.49 15.87
C PHE A 53 2.85 -19.01 16.26
N ARG A 54 3.35 -18.13 15.40
CA ARG A 54 3.58 -16.70 15.71
C ARG A 54 2.89 -15.72 14.78
N GLN A 55 2.01 -16.20 13.89
CA GLN A 55 1.28 -15.35 12.92
C GLN A 55 2.21 -14.50 12.03
N VAL A 56 3.35 -15.06 11.61
CA VAL A 56 4.30 -14.40 10.70
C VAL A 56 4.18 -15.02 9.32
N GLY A 57 3.82 -14.25 8.29
CA GLY A 57 3.87 -14.73 6.91
C GLY A 57 5.30 -15.02 6.47
N PHE A 58 5.48 -15.89 5.47
CA PHE A 58 6.81 -16.14 4.93
C PHE A 58 7.45 -14.88 4.34
N GLN A 59 6.63 -14.04 3.69
CA GLN A 59 7.10 -12.77 3.17
C GLN A 59 7.43 -11.77 4.29
N ASP A 60 6.59 -11.63 5.32
CA ASP A 60 6.89 -10.80 6.51
C ASP A 60 8.24 -11.16 7.14
N TYR A 61 8.55 -12.46 7.20
CA TYR A 61 9.79 -12.97 7.79
C TYR A 61 11.02 -12.47 7.02
N VAL A 62 10.92 -12.41 5.68
CA VAL A 62 11.98 -11.94 4.78
C VAL A 62 12.04 -10.41 4.76
N ASP A 63 10.89 -9.75 4.53
CA ASP A 63 10.81 -8.31 4.34
C ASP A 63 11.31 -7.55 5.58
N TYR A 64 10.97 -8.04 6.78
CA TYR A 64 11.28 -7.37 8.04
C TYR A 64 12.45 -8.03 8.81
N ASP A 65 13.28 -8.82 8.13
CA ASP A 65 14.49 -9.47 8.66
C ASP A 65 14.28 -10.25 9.97
N PHE A 66 13.21 -11.03 10.08
CA PHE A 66 12.93 -11.78 11.32
C PHE A 66 14.09 -12.68 11.73
N ALA A 67 14.88 -13.20 10.78
CA ALA A 67 16.05 -14.03 11.02
C ALA A 67 17.13 -13.39 11.92
N ILE A 68 17.18 -12.06 12.02
CA ILE A 68 18.16 -11.35 12.85
C ILE A 68 17.56 -10.72 14.11
N LEU A 69 16.24 -10.82 14.31
CA LEU A 69 15.54 -10.26 15.46
C LEU A 69 15.44 -11.25 16.63
N SER A 70 15.56 -10.73 17.85
CA SER A 70 15.25 -11.44 19.09
C SER A 70 13.73 -11.65 19.25
N ALA A 71 13.34 -12.53 20.17
CA ALA A 71 11.92 -12.78 20.44
C ALA A 71 11.15 -11.53 20.92
N ALA A 72 11.81 -10.66 21.70
CA ALA A 72 11.22 -9.41 22.18
C ALA A 72 11.02 -8.41 21.03
N GLU A 73 12.03 -8.25 20.17
CA GLU A 73 11.96 -7.41 18.97
C GLU A 73 10.87 -7.90 18.02
N ARG A 74 10.83 -9.19 17.68
CA ARG A 74 9.77 -9.79 16.84
C ARG A 74 8.36 -9.54 17.36
N ALA A 75 8.18 -9.46 18.67
CA ALA A 75 6.86 -9.23 19.28
C ALA A 75 6.31 -7.81 19.03
N THR A 76 7.13 -6.90 18.54
CA THR A 76 6.77 -5.51 18.21
C THR A 76 6.36 -5.30 16.76
N TYR A 77 6.53 -6.29 15.87
CA TYR A 77 6.23 -6.15 14.44
C TYR A 77 4.78 -6.48 14.12
N MET A 78 4.14 -5.61 13.33
CA MET A 78 2.95 -5.98 12.58
C MET A 78 3.31 -6.95 11.46
N THR A 79 2.36 -7.83 11.15
CA THR A 79 2.52 -8.86 10.12
C THR A 79 1.23 -9.00 9.35
N HIS A 80 1.31 -9.42 8.09
CA HIS A 80 0.13 -9.56 7.24
C HIS A 80 -0.97 -10.45 7.87
N PRO A 81 -0.67 -11.58 8.55
CA PRO A 81 -1.70 -12.35 9.24
C PRO A 81 -2.42 -11.60 10.37
N VAL A 82 -1.72 -10.75 11.12
CA VAL A 82 -2.32 -9.94 12.19
C VAL A 82 -3.13 -8.80 11.58
N SER A 83 -2.59 -8.09 10.59
CA SER A 83 -3.29 -7.02 9.86
C SER A 83 -4.59 -7.53 9.24
N ASN A 84 -4.56 -8.70 8.59
CA ASN A 84 -5.77 -9.32 8.03
C ASN A 84 -6.78 -9.73 9.12
N GLU A 85 -6.34 -10.18 10.30
CA GLU A 85 -7.26 -10.46 11.41
C GLU A 85 -7.98 -9.19 11.88
N LEU A 86 -7.27 -8.05 11.92
CA LEU A 86 -7.86 -6.75 12.23
C LEU A 86 -8.87 -6.32 11.16
N SER A 87 -8.51 -6.36 9.87
CA SER A 87 -9.45 -6.03 8.79
C SER A 87 -10.71 -6.90 8.85
N GLN A 88 -10.55 -8.20 9.08
CA GLN A 88 -11.69 -9.12 9.16
C GLN A 88 -12.61 -8.84 10.36
N ARG A 89 -12.07 -8.26 11.43
CA ARG A 89 -12.80 -7.94 12.66
C ARG A 89 -13.47 -6.57 12.59
N PHE A 90 -12.81 -5.59 11.99
CA PHE A 90 -13.17 -4.17 12.10
C PHE A 90 -13.73 -3.57 10.82
N ASP A 91 -13.62 -4.26 9.69
CA ASP A 91 -14.17 -3.78 8.43
C ASP A 91 -15.43 -4.57 8.09
N ASP A 92 -16.59 -3.94 8.13
CA ASP A 92 -17.85 -4.60 7.83
C ASP A 92 -17.87 -5.10 6.37
N PRO A 93 -18.03 -6.42 6.13
CA PRO A 93 -18.10 -6.99 4.79
C PRO A 93 -19.12 -6.32 3.86
N ALA A 94 -20.22 -5.77 4.39
CA ALA A 94 -21.23 -5.08 3.60
C ALA A 94 -20.70 -3.81 2.92
N TYR A 95 -19.63 -3.19 3.45
CA TYR A 95 -19.12 -1.90 2.98
C TYR A 95 -17.76 -2.00 2.25
N ARG A 96 -17.06 -3.13 2.36
CA ARG A 96 -15.75 -3.35 1.70
C ARG A 96 -15.78 -3.19 0.17
N HIS A 97 -16.95 -3.36 -0.45
CA HIS A 97 -17.11 -3.18 -1.89
C HIS A 97 -16.77 -1.75 -2.35
N ILE A 98 -17.04 -0.74 -1.51
CA ILE A 98 -16.68 0.67 -1.77
C ILE A 98 -15.17 0.83 -1.94
N PHE A 99 -14.38 0.05 -1.21
CA PHE A 99 -12.91 0.09 -1.24
C PHE A 99 -12.30 -0.85 -2.28
N HIS A 100 -13.11 -1.69 -2.94
CA HIS A 100 -12.65 -2.67 -3.92
C HIS A 100 -12.98 -2.24 -5.36
N ASP A 101 -14.10 -1.55 -5.53
CA ASP A 101 -14.52 -0.97 -6.79
C ASP A 101 -14.15 0.51 -6.82
N LYS A 102 -13.20 0.89 -7.69
CA LYS A 102 -12.72 2.26 -7.80
C LYS A 102 -13.81 3.25 -8.19
N LEU A 103 -14.84 2.83 -8.94
CA LEU A 103 -15.97 3.71 -9.27
C LEU A 103 -16.87 3.92 -8.06
N ALA A 104 -17.07 2.91 -7.22
CA ALA A 104 -17.79 3.08 -5.96
C ALA A 104 -17.00 3.98 -5.00
N PHE A 105 -15.68 3.77 -4.93
CA PHE A 105 -14.76 4.60 -4.16
C PHE A 105 -14.84 6.06 -4.60
N ASP A 106 -14.68 6.34 -5.90
CA ASP A 106 -14.63 7.72 -6.39
C ASP A 106 -15.95 8.46 -6.20
N ARG A 107 -17.09 7.76 -6.29
CA ARG A 107 -18.40 8.33 -5.97
C ARG A 107 -18.51 8.69 -4.50
N GLU A 108 -18.17 7.75 -3.61
CA GLU A 108 -18.31 7.92 -2.17
C GLU A 108 -17.36 8.99 -1.62
N PHE A 109 -16.14 9.05 -2.15
CA PHE A 109 -15.07 9.94 -1.69
C PHE A 109 -14.82 11.15 -2.61
N SER A 110 -15.74 11.45 -3.53
CA SER A 110 -15.57 12.47 -4.59
C SER A 110 -15.04 13.83 -4.08
N GLU A 111 -15.52 14.30 -2.93
CA GLU A 111 -15.11 15.57 -2.31
C GLU A 111 -13.61 15.58 -1.89
N PHE A 112 -13.05 14.39 -1.60
CA PHE A 112 -11.67 14.22 -1.13
C PHE A 112 -10.68 13.91 -2.26
N LEU A 113 -11.17 13.53 -3.44
CA LEU A 113 -10.31 13.26 -4.60
C LEU A 113 -9.70 14.53 -5.20
N ARG A 114 -10.48 15.61 -5.20
CA ARG A 114 -10.14 16.95 -5.75
C ARG A 114 -9.50 16.92 -7.14
N ARG A 115 -9.97 16.00 -7.99
CA ARG A 115 -9.57 15.84 -9.39
C ARG A 115 -10.80 15.48 -10.21
N ASP A 116 -10.80 15.85 -11.47
CA ASP A 116 -11.84 15.42 -12.39
C ASP A 116 -11.71 13.92 -12.71
N TRP A 117 -12.85 13.24 -12.82
CA TRP A 117 -12.90 11.84 -13.28
C TRP A 117 -14.17 11.58 -14.08
N MET A 118 -14.16 10.55 -14.93
CA MET A 118 -15.32 10.13 -15.69
C MET A 118 -15.34 8.61 -15.94
N VAL A 119 -16.54 8.09 -16.20
CA VAL A 119 -16.75 6.68 -16.57
C VAL A 119 -16.72 6.55 -18.09
N VAL A 120 -16.06 5.51 -18.59
CA VAL A 120 -16.12 5.12 -20.00
C VAL A 120 -17.31 4.20 -20.20
N GLU A 121 -18.22 4.58 -21.09
CA GLU A 121 -19.46 3.86 -21.37
C GLU A 121 -19.66 3.74 -22.88
N GLU A 122 -20.46 2.78 -23.32
CA GLU A 122 -20.81 2.66 -24.73
C GLU A 122 -21.51 3.95 -25.21
N GLY A 123 -21.02 4.53 -26.32
CA GLY A 123 -21.61 5.73 -26.93
C GLY A 123 -21.14 7.08 -26.35
N ASN A 124 -20.20 7.12 -25.40
CA ASN A 124 -19.67 8.37 -24.83
C ASN A 124 -18.30 8.82 -25.38
N ALA A 125 -17.92 8.36 -26.57
CA ALA A 125 -16.63 8.67 -27.20
C ALA A 125 -16.33 10.18 -27.32
N ASP A 126 -17.32 10.99 -27.72
CA ASP A 126 -17.17 12.45 -27.81
C ASP A 126 -16.89 13.10 -26.44
N ALA A 127 -17.51 12.58 -25.38
CA ALA A 127 -17.27 13.07 -24.02
C ALA A 127 -15.87 12.69 -23.53
N VAL A 128 -15.42 11.45 -23.79
CA VAL A 128 -14.06 11.00 -23.49
C VAL A 128 -13.04 11.87 -24.23
N ARG A 129 -13.26 12.12 -25.52
CA ARG A 129 -12.40 13.02 -26.30
C ARG A 129 -12.30 14.40 -25.68
N ALA A 130 -13.43 15.07 -25.43
CA ALA A 130 -13.43 16.41 -24.88
C ALA A 130 -12.76 16.48 -23.50
N PHE A 131 -12.93 15.43 -22.69
CA PHE A 131 -12.30 15.31 -21.38
C PHE A 131 -10.77 15.17 -21.48
N VAL A 132 -10.30 14.22 -22.30
CA VAL A 132 -8.87 13.94 -22.47
C VAL A 132 -8.15 15.08 -23.18
N GLU A 133 -8.74 15.72 -24.20
CA GLU A 133 -8.18 16.90 -24.87
C GLU A 133 -8.01 18.07 -23.90
N ARG A 134 -8.99 18.30 -23.00
CA ARG A 134 -8.93 19.39 -22.01
C ARG A 134 -7.83 19.17 -20.97
N LEU A 135 -7.67 17.94 -20.49
CA LEU A 135 -6.68 17.60 -19.46
C LEU A 135 -5.28 17.38 -20.02
N GLY A 136 -5.18 17.01 -21.30
CA GLY A 136 -3.93 16.74 -22.01
C GLY A 136 -3.26 15.41 -21.65
N THR A 137 -3.24 15.03 -20.36
CA THR A 137 -2.80 13.72 -19.89
C THR A 137 -3.81 13.16 -18.90
N VAL A 138 -4.12 11.88 -19.03
CA VAL A 138 -5.06 11.17 -18.15
C VAL A 138 -4.48 9.85 -17.67
N VAL A 139 -4.97 9.39 -16.53
CA VAL A 139 -4.77 8.02 -16.04
C VAL A 139 -6.07 7.25 -16.23
N THR A 140 -5.98 6.02 -16.75
CA THR A 140 -7.12 5.12 -16.86
C THR A 140 -6.95 3.93 -15.94
N LYS A 141 -8.07 3.39 -15.46
CA LYS A 141 -8.07 2.30 -14.48
C LYS A 141 -9.18 1.29 -14.77
N GLU A 142 -8.88 0.02 -14.54
CA GLU A 142 -9.91 -1.00 -14.34
C GLU A 142 -10.59 -0.79 -12.96
N PRO A 143 -11.93 -0.69 -12.89
CA PRO A 143 -12.64 -0.44 -11.63
C PRO A 143 -12.37 -1.51 -10.58
N ILE A 144 -12.30 -2.77 -11.02
CA ILE A 144 -12.04 -3.92 -10.17
C ILE A 144 -10.66 -4.48 -10.53
N GLY A 145 -9.74 -4.47 -9.58
CA GLY A 145 -8.39 -4.99 -9.77
C GLY A 145 -7.50 -4.71 -8.57
N GLN A 146 -6.39 -5.45 -8.45
CA GLN A 146 -5.41 -5.27 -7.38
C GLN A 146 -4.02 -4.99 -7.95
N ALA A 147 -3.16 -4.33 -7.17
CA ALA A 147 -1.73 -4.21 -7.41
C ALA A 147 -1.29 -3.47 -8.71
N GLY A 148 -2.11 -2.55 -9.22
CA GLY A 148 -1.72 -1.67 -10.34
C GLY A 148 -1.70 -2.34 -11.72
N THR A 149 -2.02 -3.63 -11.84
CA THR A 149 -2.30 -4.26 -13.13
C THR A 149 -3.64 -3.71 -13.64
N GLY A 150 -3.62 -2.90 -14.69
CA GLY A 150 -4.80 -2.20 -15.20
C GLY A 150 -4.83 -0.69 -14.91
N VAL A 151 -3.67 -0.07 -14.68
CA VAL A 151 -3.51 1.39 -14.63
C VAL A 151 -2.64 1.83 -15.81
N HIS A 152 -3.12 2.77 -16.61
CA HIS A 152 -2.42 3.25 -17.80
C HIS A 152 -2.40 4.78 -17.87
N ARG A 153 -1.39 5.36 -18.51
CA ARG A 153 -1.28 6.79 -18.76
C ARG A 153 -1.38 7.04 -20.25
N TYR A 154 -2.22 7.99 -20.64
CA TYR A 154 -2.39 8.41 -22.03
C TYR A 154 -2.18 9.91 -22.17
N HIS A 155 -1.57 10.30 -23.28
CA HIS A 155 -1.41 11.69 -23.68
C HIS A 155 -2.35 11.98 -24.85
N ALA A 156 -3.17 13.03 -24.74
CA ALA A 156 -4.11 13.43 -25.77
C ALA A 156 -3.44 13.65 -27.13
N ALA A 157 -2.19 14.16 -27.12
CA ALA A 157 -1.39 14.41 -28.31
C ALA A 157 -0.96 13.14 -29.06
N GLU A 158 -1.09 11.96 -28.45
CA GLU A 158 -0.73 10.66 -29.03
C GLU A 158 -1.97 9.89 -29.55
N ILE A 159 -3.16 10.49 -29.46
CA ILE A 159 -4.42 9.87 -29.87
C ILE A 159 -4.88 10.46 -31.21
N ASP A 160 -4.76 9.68 -32.28
CA ASP A 160 -5.16 10.07 -33.63
C ASP A 160 -6.63 9.69 -33.96
N ASP A 161 -7.10 8.55 -33.44
CA ASP A 161 -8.45 8.01 -33.67
C ASP A 161 -9.17 7.85 -32.33
N TRP A 162 -10.05 8.81 -32.02
CA TRP A 162 -10.79 8.85 -30.76
C TRP A 162 -11.83 7.73 -30.63
N ASP A 163 -12.44 7.30 -31.74
CA ASP A 163 -13.39 6.19 -31.72
C ASP A 163 -12.67 4.87 -31.47
N ALA A 164 -11.48 4.68 -32.05
CA ALA A 164 -10.64 3.51 -31.78
C ALA A 164 -10.08 3.52 -30.36
N PHE A 165 -9.67 4.68 -29.85
CA PHE A 165 -9.21 4.84 -28.47
C PHE A 165 -10.32 4.46 -27.49
N HIS A 166 -11.52 5.03 -27.66
CA HIS A 166 -12.69 4.74 -26.83
C HIS A 166 -13.07 3.25 -26.84
N ARG A 167 -13.17 2.63 -28.03
CA ARG A 167 -13.39 1.18 -28.14
C ARG A 167 -12.31 0.37 -27.42
N GLY A 168 -11.05 0.76 -27.56
CA GLY A 168 -9.93 0.11 -26.90
C GLY A 168 -10.02 0.18 -25.37
N LEU A 169 -10.44 1.30 -24.80
CA LEU A 169 -10.67 1.43 -23.35
C LEU A 169 -11.73 0.42 -22.88
N LEU A 170 -12.85 0.32 -23.61
CA LEU A 170 -13.93 -0.63 -23.30
C LEU A 170 -13.45 -2.09 -23.41
N GLU A 171 -12.71 -2.43 -24.47
CA GLU A 171 -12.18 -3.79 -24.68
C GLU A 171 -11.20 -4.23 -23.59
N ARG A 172 -10.43 -3.30 -23.03
CA ARG A 172 -9.47 -3.56 -21.94
C ARG A 172 -10.09 -3.42 -20.54
N GLY A 173 -11.35 -3.00 -20.43
CA GLY A 173 -12.01 -2.79 -19.14
C GLY A 173 -11.52 -1.55 -18.38
N GLU A 174 -10.85 -0.62 -19.07
CA GLU A 174 -10.38 0.65 -18.51
C GLU A 174 -11.54 1.64 -18.42
N LEU A 175 -12.45 1.38 -17.48
CA LEU A 175 -13.74 2.08 -17.39
C LEU A 175 -13.72 3.36 -16.56
N LEU A 176 -12.59 3.69 -15.91
CA LEU A 176 -12.42 4.92 -15.15
C LEU A 176 -11.28 5.73 -15.77
N ILE A 177 -11.54 7.01 -16.07
CA ILE A 177 -10.54 8.00 -16.49
C ILE A 177 -10.44 9.06 -15.40
N GLU A 178 -9.22 9.39 -14.98
CA GLU A 178 -8.95 10.40 -13.96
C GLU A 178 -7.92 11.42 -14.46
N GLU A 179 -8.09 12.66 -14.01
CA GLU A 179 -7.09 13.70 -14.11
C GLU A 179 -5.82 13.33 -13.32
N VAL A 180 -4.66 13.66 -13.90
CA VAL A 180 -3.37 13.47 -13.23
C VAL A 180 -3.25 14.41 -12.03
N ILE A 181 -2.99 13.84 -10.85
CA ILE A 181 -2.79 14.62 -9.63
C ILE A 181 -1.51 15.46 -9.73
N ARG A 182 -1.65 16.76 -9.50
CA ARG A 182 -0.52 17.67 -9.31
C ARG A 182 -0.02 17.59 -7.87
N GLN A 183 1.02 16.80 -7.64
CA GLN A 183 1.65 16.67 -6.32
C GLN A 183 2.48 17.91 -5.93
N HIS A 184 2.74 18.06 -4.64
CA HIS A 184 3.57 19.10 -4.03
C HIS A 184 5.00 19.10 -4.59
N ALA A 185 5.66 20.27 -4.55
CA ALA A 185 7.00 20.44 -5.12
C ALA A 185 8.03 19.48 -4.51
N ASP A 186 7.94 19.19 -3.21
CA ASP A 186 8.85 18.28 -2.52
C ASP A 186 8.71 16.82 -3.00
N LEU A 187 7.49 16.37 -3.29
CA LEU A 187 7.24 15.05 -3.88
C LEU A 187 7.72 15.01 -5.34
N ALA A 188 7.42 16.07 -6.10
CA ALA A 188 7.86 16.22 -7.49
C ALA A 188 9.38 16.32 -7.64
N ALA A 189 10.09 16.83 -6.64
CA ALA A 189 11.55 16.84 -6.62
C ALA A 189 12.13 15.43 -6.58
N VAL A 190 11.47 14.48 -5.91
CA VAL A 190 11.90 13.07 -5.88
C VAL A 190 11.58 12.38 -7.19
N CYS A 191 10.33 12.42 -7.65
CA CYS A 191 9.94 11.85 -8.93
C CYS A 191 8.74 12.61 -9.51
N PRO A 192 8.93 13.48 -10.52
CA PRO A 192 7.83 14.24 -11.12
C PRO A 192 6.98 13.41 -12.09
N GLY A 193 7.54 12.31 -12.62
CA GLY A 193 6.88 11.47 -13.63
C GLY A 193 5.91 10.43 -13.05
N THR A 194 5.85 10.29 -11.72
CA THR A 194 4.93 9.40 -11.02
C THR A 194 4.30 10.15 -9.86
N VAL A 195 3.04 9.87 -9.56
CA VAL A 195 2.40 10.36 -8.34
C VAL A 195 2.94 9.56 -7.16
N ASN A 196 3.66 10.21 -6.24
CA ASN A 196 4.30 9.58 -5.08
C ASN A 196 3.34 9.61 -3.89
N THR A 197 2.74 8.47 -3.60
CA THR A 197 1.72 8.34 -2.54
C THR A 197 2.35 8.15 -1.17
N THR A 198 1.71 8.70 -0.15
CA THR A 198 1.98 8.33 1.24
C THR A 198 0.92 7.32 1.67
N ARG A 199 1.35 6.12 2.03
CA ARG A 199 0.51 5.13 2.70
C ARG A 199 0.37 5.52 4.16
N VAL A 200 -0.86 5.77 4.59
CA VAL A 200 -1.22 6.03 5.98
C VAL A 200 -2.15 4.91 6.46
N THR A 201 -1.63 4.00 7.28
CA THR A 201 -2.46 2.99 7.93
C THR A 201 -3.09 3.59 9.17
N ALA A 202 -4.41 3.56 9.25
CA ALA A 202 -5.17 4.20 10.32
C ALA A 202 -6.31 3.33 10.85
N PHE A 203 -6.75 3.62 12.07
CA PHE A 203 -7.92 3.01 12.70
C PHE A 203 -8.89 4.08 13.22
N PHE A 204 -10.14 4.06 12.77
CA PHE A 204 -11.21 4.92 13.28
C PHE A 204 -11.95 4.23 14.43
N ASP A 205 -11.90 4.80 15.63
CA ASP A 205 -12.51 4.19 16.82
C ASP A 205 -14.00 4.53 17.02
N GLY A 206 -14.59 5.30 16.10
CA GLY A 206 -15.95 5.84 16.18
C GLY A 206 -16.01 7.31 16.61
N GLU A 207 -14.94 7.83 17.21
CA GLU A 207 -14.82 9.23 17.63
C GLU A 207 -13.66 9.93 16.93
N LYS A 208 -12.51 9.28 16.79
CA LYS A 208 -11.29 9.81 16.18
C LYS A 208 -10.52 8.72 15.44
N THR A 209 -9.69 9.18 14.51
CA THR A 209 -8.78 8.36 13.73
C THR A 209 -7.40 8.31 14.36
N HIS A 210 -6.88 7.11 14.55
CA HIS A 210 -5.55 6.84 15.07
C HIS A 210 -4.63 6.46 13.93
N ILE A 211 -3.57 7.26 13.70
CA ILE A 211 -2.53 6.90 12.72
C ILE A 211 -1.64 5.82 13.33
N LEU A 212 -1.50 4.70 12.63
CA LEU A 212 -0.80 3.51 13.10
C LEU A 212 0.59 3.37 12.47
N ALA A 213 0.70 3.70 11.19
CA ALA A 213 1.96 3.71 10.45
C ALA A 213 1.87 4.65 9.25
N MET A 214 3.00 5.23 8.86
CA MET A 214 3.14 6.02 7.65
C MET A 214 4.34 5.53 6.84
N ALA A 215 4.17 5.40 5.53
CA ALA A 215 5.24 5.07 4.60
C ALA A 215 5.13 5.96 3.36
N GLN A 216 6.21 6.62 2.99
CA GLN A 216 6.27 7.34 1.71
C GLN A 216 6.71 6.35 0.63
N LYS A 217 5.89 6.23 -0.42
CA LYS A 217 6.24 5.49 -1.63
C LYS A 217 6.82 6.45 -2.66
N PHE A 218 7.77 5.96 -3.44
CA PHE A 218 8.45 6.70 -4.50
C PHE A 218 8.33 5.95 -5.82
N GLY A 219 7.92 6.67 -6.86
CA GLY A 219 7.81 6.13 -8.22
C GLY A 219 9.12 6.19 -9.00
N ARG A 220 9.06 5.83 -10.29
CA ARG A 220 10.23 5.72 -11.19
C ARG A 220 10.00 6.36 -12.57
N GLY A 221 9.05 7.29 -12.67
CA GLY A 221 8.61 7.90 -13.93
C GLY A 221 7.45 7.17 -14.63
N GLU A 222 7.07 6.01 -14.11
CA GLU A 222 5.95 5.20 -14.56
C GLU A 222 4.61 5.72 -14.03
N VAL A 223 3.51 5.10 -14.48
CA VAL A 223 2.14 5.51 -14.12
C VAL A 223 1.82 5.35 -12.63
N SER A 224 2.55 4.49 -11.91
CA SER A 224 2.30 4.20 -10.50
C SER A 224 3.60 4.01 -9.72
N ASP A 225 3.56 4.30 -8.42
CA ASP A 225 4.66 4.11 -7.46
C ASP A 225 4.65 2.70 -6.83
N GLN A 226 3.85 1.79 -7.36
CA GLN A 226 3.84 0.39 -6.96
C GLN A 226 5.13 -0.29 -7.39
N MET A 227 5.51 -1.32 -6.63
CA MET A 227 6.74 -2.08 -6.87
C MET A 227 6.80 -2.75 -8.25
N THR A 228 5.66 -3.10 -8.84
CA THR A 228 5.57 -3.64 -10.20
C THR A 228 6.11 -2.68 -11.26
N PHE A 229 6.13 -1.38 -10.97
CA PHE A 229 6.70 -0.31 -11.78
C PHE A 229 8.08 0.15 -11.28
N GLY A 230 8.72 -0.65 -10.42
CA GLY A 230 10.01 -0.35 -9.80
C GLY A 230 9.94 0.61 -8.61
N GLY A 231 8.73 0.95 -8.14
CA GLY A 231 8.55 1.79 -6.96
C GLY A 231 9.03 1.10 -5.67
N PHE A 232 9.36 1.92 -4.68
CA PHE A 232 9.86 1.48 -3.37
C PHE A 232 9.35 2.43 -2.29
N TYR A 233 9.57 2.12 -1.01
CA TYR A 233 9.11 3.00 0.07
C TYR A 233 10.17 3.20 1.15
N THR A 234 9.97 4.23 1.97
CA THR A 234 10.62 4.38 3.28
C THR A 234 9.55 4.60 4.35
N MET A 235 9.79 4.11 5.56
CA MET A 235 8.91 4.41 6.69
C MET A 235 9.10 5.87 7.10
N LEU A 236 8.01 6.50 7.56
CA LEU A 236 8.04 7.83 8.14
C LEU A 236 7.87 7.77 9.64
N ASP A 237 8.53 8.68 10.37
CA ASP A 237 8.21 8.95 11.76
C ASP A 237 6.88 9.71 11.89
N GLU A 238 6.47 9.99 13.13
CA GLU A 238 5.22 10.72 13.41
C GLU A 238 5.21 12.17 12.91
N ASN A 239 6.38 12.75 12.62
CA ASN A 239 6.53 14.09 12.06
C ASN A 239 6.75 14.05 10.54
N GLY A 240 6.60 12.89 9.90
CA GLY A 240 6.73 12.70 8.45
C GLY A 240 8.17 12.69 7.92
N HIS A 241 9.19 12.56 8.76
CA HIS A 241 10.57 12.39 8.30
C HIS A 241 10.83 10.93 7.92
N ALA A 242 11.54 10.71 6.82
CA ALA A 242 12.03 9.38 6.46
C ALA A 242 12.98 8.83 7.54
N VAL A 243 12.74 7.59 7.97
CA VAL A 243 13.55 6.95 9.04
C VAL A 243 14.79 6.23 8.52
N GLY A 244 15.03 6.26 7.21
CA GLY A 244 16.18 5.63 6.58
C GLY A 244 16.09 5.55 5.05
N PRO A 245 16.99 4.76 4.42
CA PRO A 245 16.93 4.46 2.99
C PRO A 245 15.60 3.84 2.57
N GLY A 246 15.27 3.96 1.28
CA GLY A 246 14.13 3.28 0.70
C GLY A 246 14.43 1.79 0.43
N TYR A 247 13.41 0.94 0.44
CA TYR A 247 13.54 -0.48 0.11
C TYR A 247 12.26 -1.07 -0.48
N ASP A 248 12.41 -2.20 -1.16
CA ASP A 248 11.31 -3.01 -1.72
C ASP A 248 11.28 -4.43 -1.12
N SER A 249 10.29 -5.25 -1.53
CA SER A 249 10.17 -6.64 -1.06
C SER A 249 11.13 -7.62 -1.75
N HIS A 250 12.04 -7.13 -2.61
CA HIS A 250 13.09 -7.91 -3.26
C HIS A 250 14.48 -7.56 -2.68
N ALA A 251 14.51 -6.94 -1.50
CA ALA A 251 15.71 -6.54 -0.79
C ALA A 251 16.60 -5.53 -1.54
N HIS A 252 16.06 -4.82 -2.54
CA HIS A 252 16.77 -3.66 -3.09
C HIS A 252 16.71 -2.53 -2.08
N VAL A 253 17.86 -1.88 -1.86
CA VAL A 253 18.02 -0.75 -0.95
C VAL A 253 18.44 0.47 -1.74
N HIS A 254 17.74 1.58 -1.52
CA HIS A 254 17.90 2.84 -2.21
C HIS A 254 18.28 3.93 -1.21
N GLU A 255 19.59 4.17 -1.04
CA GLU A 255 20.08 5.32 -0.27
C GLU A 255 19.68 6.64 -0.93
N VAL A 256 19.68 6.66 -2.26
CA VAL A 256 19.23 7.76 -3.11
C VAL A 256 18.16 7.27 -4.07
N HIS A 257 17.26 8.17 -4.47
CA HIS A 257 16.30 7.90 -5.53
C HIS A 257 17.05 7.68 -6.85
N PRO A 258 16.84 6.56 -7.57
CA PRO A 258 17.71 6.22 -8.70
C PRO A 258 17.66 7.18 -9.90
N ASP A 259 16.58 7.95 -10.10
CA ASP A 259 16.49 8.92 -11.22
C ASP A 259 16.91 10.34 -10.83
N SER A 260 16.54 10.78 -9.62
CA SER A 260 16.76 12.17 -9.20
C SER A 260 18.02 12.35 -8.36
N GLY A 261 18.59 11.26 -7.84
CA GLY A 261 19.76 11.29 -6.98
C GLY A 261 19.51 11.87 -5.59
N LEU A 262 18.27 12.22 -5.25
CA LEU A 262 17.92 12.73 -3.92
C LEU A 262 18.07 11.65 -2.86
N ARG A 263 18.68 11.99 -1.74
CA ARG A 263 18.87 11.08 -0.62
C ARG A 263 17.52 10.84 0.08
N ILE A 264 17.11 9.58 0.15
CA ILE A 264 15.79 9.19 0.66
C ILE A 264 15.63 9.51 2.15
N ALA A 265 16.69 9.30 2.93
CA ALA A 265 16.69 9.59 4.36
C ALA A 265 16.55 11.09 4.69
N ASP A 266 16.68 11.98 3.72
CA ASP A 266 16.50 13.43 3.92
C ASP A 266 15.08 13.88 3.53
N PHE A 267 14.20 12.97 3.11
CA PHE A 267 12.84 13.28 2.73
C PHE A 267 11.99 13.68 3.95
N GLN A 268 11.23 14.76 3.77
CA GLN A 268 10.20 15.24 4.68
C GLN A 268 8.87 15.24 3.93
N LEU A 269 7.85 14.61 4.50
CA LEU A 269 6.49 14.74 4.00
C LEU A 269 5.99 16.18 4.24
N PRO A 270 5.60 16.94 3.20
CA PRO A 270 4.97 18.25 3.40
C PRO A 270 3.61 18.11 4.09
N MET A 271 3.21 19.12 4.87
CA MET A 271 1.85 19.26 5.42
C MET A 271 1.38 18.06 6.27
N VAL A 272 2.24 17.53 7.15
CA VAL A 272 1.96 16.31 7.94
C VAL A 272 0.76 16.46 8.86
N ASP A 273 0.60 17.65 9.46
CA ASP A 273 -0.54 17.93 10.34
C ASP A 273 -1.84 17.93 9.53
N GLU A 274 -1.84 18.53 8.34
CA GLU A 274 -2.98 18.53 7.43
C GLU A 274 -3.28 17.14 6.88
N VAL A 275 -2.25 16.33 6.60
CA VAL A 275 -2.40 14.91 6.25
C VAL A 275 -3.12 14.15 7.36
N THR A 276 -2.73 14.37 8.61
CA THR A 276 -3.34 13.70 9.76
C THR A 276 -4.81 14.11 9.94
N ALA A 277 -5.10 15.41 9.84
CA ALA A 277 -6.46 15.93 9.89
C ALA A 277 -7.33 15.39 8.72
N PHE A 278 -6.78 15.38 7.51
CA PHE A 278 -7.45 14.87 6.31
C PHE A 278 -7.81 13.40 6.43
N VAL A 279 -6.90 12.56 6.95
CA VAL A 279 -7.18 11.14 7.17
C VAL A 279 -8.28 10.94 8.22
N ASP A 280 -8.37 11.81 9.23
CA ASP A 280 -9.49 11.78 10.19
C ASP A 280 -10.84 12.11 9.54
N GLU A 281 -10.88 13.09 8.63
CA GLU A 281 -12.09 13.42 7.88
C GLU A 281 -12.52 12.28 6.95
N VAL A 282 -11.58 11.74 6.16
CA VAL A 282 -11.83 10.68 5.20
C VAL A 282 -12.32 9.39 5.89
N ALA A 283 -11.73 9.03 7.03
CA ALA A 283 -12.12 7.81 7.74
C ALA A 283 -13.56 7.84 8.30
N ARG A 284 -14.17 9.02 8.42
CA ARG A 284 -15.56 9.19 8.88
C ARG A 284 -16.60 9.00 7.79
N VAL A 285 -16.20 8.93 6.51
CA VAL A 285 -17.13 8.78 5.37
C VAL A 285 -17.78 7.41 5.40
N VAL A 286 -16.99 6.35 5.59
CA VAL A 286 -17.47 4.96 5.71
C VAL A 286 -17.05 4.37 7.05
N PRO A 287 -17.65 4.80 8.17
CA PRO A 287 -17.21 4.45 9.53
C PRO A 287 -17.37 2.96 9.86
N GLN A 288 -18.04 2.19 9.01
CA GLN A 288 -18.18 0.73 9.11
C GLN A 288 -16.91 -0.01 8.63
N VAL A 289 -15.98 0.68 7.95
CA VAL A 289 -14.67 0.16 7.57
C VAL A 289 -13.63 0.92 8.38
N GLN A 290 -13.30 0.39 9.55
CA GLN A 290 -12.56 1.14 10.57
C GLN A 290 -11.05 1.05 10.39
N TYR A 291 -10.51 -0.01 9.79
CA TYR A 291 -9.07 -0.24 9.66
C TYR A 291 -8.63 -0.17 8.20
N VAL A 292 -8.02 0.94 7.80
CA VAL A 292 -7.77 1.23 6.38
C VAL A 292 -6.33 1.68 6.16
N GLY A 293 -5.74 1.22 5.06
CA GLY A 293 -4.53 1.78 4.46
C GLY A 293 -4.91 2.83 3.41
N TRP A 294 -4.83 4.11 3.77
CA TRP A 294 -5.12 5.22 2.87
C TRP A 294 -3.89 5.57 2.05
N ASP A 295 -4.01 5.64 0.74
CA ASP A 295 -3.00 6.26 -0.12
C ASP A 295 -3.43 7.68 -0.42
N ILE A 296 -2.60 8.62 0.03
CA ILE A 296 -2.83 10.04 -0.12
C ILE A 296 -1.70 10.68 -0.92
N VAL A 297 -1.94 11.86 -1.48
CA VAL A 297 -0.93 12.68 -2.12
C VAL A 297 -1.07 14.09 -1.60
N VAL A 298 0.05 14.68 -1.16
CA VAL A 298 0.06 16.10 -0.80
C VAL A 298 0.18 16.90 -2.10
N THR A 299 -0.76 17.81 -2.32
CA THR A 299 -0.73 18.78 -3.44
C THR A 299 -0.31 20.16 -2.91
N PRO A 300 -0.06 21.15 -3.78
CA PRO A 300 0.14 22.53 -3.34
C PRO A 300 -1.02 23.11 -2.51
N ASP A 301 -2.23 22.59 -2.67
CA ASP A 301 -3.46 23.07 -2.01
C ASP A 301 -3.94 22.15 -0.86
N GLY A 302 -3.10 21.21 -0.44
CA GLY A 302 -3.38 20.24 0.62
C GLY A 302 -3.46 18.79 0.17
N PRO A 303 -3.66 17.84 1.11
CA PRO A 303 -3.76 16.43 0.79
C PRO A 303 -5.01 16.10 -0.02
N VAL A 304 -4.86 15.13 -0.92
CA VAL A 304 -5.95 14.52 -1.70
C VAL A 304 -5.89 13.01 -1.59
N LEU A 305 -7.04 12.36 -1.73
CA LEU A 305 -7.18 10.92 -1.61
C LEU A 305 -6.97 10.24 -2.97
N VAL A 306 -6.16 9.18 -3.01
CA VAL A 306 -5.94 8.36 -4.21
C VAL A 306 -6.74 7.07 -4.14
N GLU A 307 -6.58 6.31 -3.07
CA GLU A 307 -7.28 5.05 -2.83
C GLU A 307 -7.37 4.74 -1.33
N GLY A 308 -8.29 3.85 -0.95
CA GLY A 308 -8.40 3.30 0.39
C GLY A 308 -8.36 1.78 0.34
N ASN A 309 -7.56 1.17 1.20
CA ASN A 309 -7.35 -0.27 1.25
C ASN A 309 -7.91 -0.85 2.56
N TRP A 310 -9.08 -1.49 2.53
CA TRP A 310 -9.66 -2.19 3.71
C TRP A 310 -8.79 -3.37 4.15
N GLY A 311 -8.17 -4.08 3.20
CA GLY A 311 -7.03 -4.95 3.48
C GLY A 311 -5.76 -4.12 3.58
N ALA A 312 -5.59 -3.35 4.66
CA ALA A 312 -4.60 -2.27 4.77
C ALA A 312 -3.16 -2.61 4.39
N GLY A 313 -2.81 -3.90 4.39
CA GLY A 313 -1.46 -4.40 4.18
C GLY A 313 -0.61 -4.16 5.42
N VAL A 314 0.71 -4.28 5.27
CA VAL A 314 1.67 -3.94 6.33
C VAL A 314 2.87 -3.24 5.71
N TYR A 315 3.25 -2.13 6.33
CA TYR A 315 4.50 -1.44 6.10
C TYR A 315 5.24 -1.38 7.43
N GLU A 316 6.45 -1.91 7.47
CA GLU A 316 7.26 -2.03 8.68
C GLU A 316 8.73 -1.79 8.35
N ASN A 317 9.49 -1.42 9.38
CA ASN A 317 10.93 -1.18 9.27
C ASN A 317 11.68 -2.45 8.85
N LYS A 318 12.68 -2.31 7.97
CA LYS A 318 13.66 -3.36 7.68
C LYS A 318 14.92 -3.14 8.53
N PRO A 319 15.20 -3.97 9.56
CA PRO A 319 16.30 -3.77 10.51
C PRO A 319 17.68 -3.66 9.86
N SER A 320 17.95 -4.44 8.82
CA SER A 320 19.24 -4.41 8.11
C SER A 320 19.46 -3.11 7.33
N VAL A 321 18.40 -2.36 7.03
CA VAL A 321 18.44 -1.11 6.26
C VAL A 321 18.40 0.12 7.16
N THR A 322 17.45 0.14 8.09
CA THR A 322 17.18 1.31 8.94
C THR A 322 17.96 1.27 10.26
N GLY A 323 18.44 0.09 10.67
CA GLY A 323 18.95 -0.13 12.02
C GLY A 323 17.86 -0.16 13.10
N ILE A 324 16.60 0.12 12.76
CA ILE A 324 15.45 0.08 13.67
C ILE A 324 15.00 -1.37 13.80
N ARG A 325 15.07 -1.88 15.03
CA ARG A 325 14.82 -3.30 15.35
C ARG A 325 13.46 -3.54 16.01
N THR A 326 12.61 -2.52 16.01
CA THR A 326 11.25 -2.58 16.55
C THR A 326 10.25 -2.16 15.48
N GLY A 327 9.08 -2.81 15.49
CA GLY A 327 7.97 -2.46 14.62
C GLY A 327 6.89 -1.64 15.32
N HIS A 328 5.76 -1.46 14.64
CA HIS A 328 4.68 -0.57 15.02
C HIS A 328 3.56 -1.24 15.82
N LYS A 329 3.58 -2.56 16.03
CA LYS A 329 2.46 -3.32 16.65
C LYS A 329 1.99 -2.79 17.99
N GLN A 330 2.88 -2.19 18.80
CA GLN A 330 2.45 -1.60 20.06
C GLN A 330 1.47 -0.44 19.85
N ARG A 331 1.70 0.43 18.86
CA ARG A 331 0.79 1.51 18.50
C ARG A 331 -0.59 0.99 18.07
N TYR A 332 -0.61 -0.14 17.35
CA TYR A 332 -1.85 -0.83 16.99
C TYR A 332 -2.60 -1.34 18.22
N ARG A 333 -1.88 -1.91 19.20
CA ARG A 333 -2.49 -2.37 20.46
C ARG A 333 -3.05 -1.21 21.28
N ASP A 334 -2.32 -0.11 21.35
CA ASP A 334 -2.72 1.07 22.13
C ASP A 334 -3.99 1.71 21.54
N ALA A 335 -4.13 1.73 20.22
CA ALA A 335 -5.30 2.27 19.52
C ALA A 335 -6.50 1.29 19.49
N ILE A 336 -6.27 -0.01 19.27
CA ILE A 336 -7.33 -0.98 18.94
C ILE A 336 -7.68 -1.90 20.13
N GLY A 337 -6.73 -2.17 21.03
CA GLY A 337 -6.94 -3.00 22.22
C GLY A 337 -7.05 -4.51 21.94
N PHE A 338 -6.01 -5.14 21.40
CA PHE A 338 -5.96 -6.59 21.13
C PHE A 338 -4.71 -7.32 21.66
#